data_AF-A0AAD5UJP4-F1
#
_entry.id   AF-A0AAD5UJP4-F1
#
_cell.length_a   1.000
_cell.length_b   1.000
_cell.length_c   1.000
_cell.angle_alpha   90.00
_cell.angle_beta   90.00
_cell.angle_gamma   90.00
#
_symmetry.space_group_name_H-M   'P 1'
#
loop_
_entity.id
_entity.type
_entity.pdbx_description
1 polymer ?
#
loop_
_entity_poly.entity_id
_entity_poly.type
_entity_poly.pdbx_seq_one_letter_code
_entity_poly.pdbx_strand_id
1 'polypeptide(L)'
;MDSSAFDIMKNLQDFDLKDKKTYKPEPMLAENHSRFVLFPIQYNDLWQYYKNAEAKFWTAEEIDLHDDLQGYQALEGKTKAHIIQLLSLLCTVDSMYDAAIPSKFSNEIQIPEARCFFGFQIMQQNIHAETVSLLLDMLTVDQEEYRTDTLELVSRLTSVGRKMSWVEKYLTDTDDHFSKRLVAYIVYLGIFQSTIFTLIFHLAGPGNKFMPGLVNTGKLLLNLAAKFRHDYDIYLKFYNNLKLHLANVVPESDIRSMIAEAASIEKSLVDDLCELSAGSLSIGRIAVDFDVLKMKIMNSANDLSKLLGCGVLYQGKDPLPWVEQVYNAEIGTHHAGDAKIAALTPVKQRTETLQFTIDEEF
;
A
#
# COMPACT_ATOMS: atom_id res chain seq x y z
N MET A 1 30.96 42.43 -11.59
CA MET A 1 29.56 42.25 -12.02
C MET A 1 29.62 41.18 -13.08
N ASP A 2 29.33 39.94 -12.70
CA ASP A 2 29.18 38.83 -13.65
C ASP A 2 27.94 38.05 -13.26
N SER A 3 27.06 37.87 -14.24
CA SER A 3 25.67 37.48 -14.11
C SER A 3 25.52 35.96 -14.11
N SER A 4 25.73 35.31 -12.96
CA SER A 4 25.54 33.86 -12.81
C SER A 4 24.38 33.47 -11.88
N ALA A 5 23.42 34.37 -11.64
CA ALA A 5 22.36 34.14 -10.64
C ALA A 5 20.92 34.34 -11.16
N PHE A 6 20.68 34.53 -12.46
CA PHE A 6 19.37 35.02 -12.93
C PHE A 6 18.62 34.23 -14.00
N ASP A 7 18.96 32.97 -14.29
CA ASP A 7 18.22 32.18 -15.30
C ASP A 7 17.65 30.82 -14.83
N ILE A 8 17.63 30.54 -13.52
CA ILE A 8 16.92 29.34 -13.00
C ILE A 8 15.40 29.57 -12.96
N MET A 9 14.93 30.83 -12.91
CA MET A 9 13.49 31.12 -12.82
C MET A 9 12.73 31.03 -14.15
N LYS A 10 13.41 30.99 -15.30
CA LYS A 10 12.73 31.04 -16.61
C LYS A 10 12.12 29.71 -17.06
N ASN A 11 12.59 28.59 -16.51
CA ASN A 11 12.11 27.25 -16.84
C ASN A 11 11.08 26.69 -15.83
N LEU A 12 10.58 27.52 -14.92
CA LEU A 12 9.53 27.15 -13.96
C LEU A 12 8.13 27.52 -14.48
N GLN A 13 7.95 27.58 -15.80
CA GLN A 13 6.63 27.86 -16.40
C GLN A 13 5.70 26.67 -16.18
N ASP A 14 4.93 26.79 -15.10
CA ASP A 14 3.56 26.32 -14.88
C ASP A 14 3.15 25.11 -15.73
N PHE A 15 3.35 23.94 -15.14
CA PHE A 15 2.57 22.75 -15.46
C PHE A 15 1.16 22.89 -14.82
N ASP A 16 0.34 23.82 -15.33
CA ASP A 16 -1.12 23.76 -15.12
C ASP A 16 -1.89 24.58 -16.16
N LEU A 17 -2.47 23.88 -17.15
CA LEU A 17 -3.38 24.46 -18.13
C LEU A 17 -4.81 24.07 -17.76
N LYS A 18 -5.36 24.64 -16.68
CA LYS A 18 -6.81 24.98 -16.57
C LYS A 18 -7.18 25.78 -15.33
N ASP A 19 -6.53 25.57 -14.19
CA ASP A 19 -6.83 26.33 -12.97
C ASP A 19 -5.76 27.36 -12.61
N LYS A 20 -6.18 28.62 -12.49
CA LYS A 20 -5.33 29.77 -12.14
C LYS A 20 -4.90 29.77 -10.67
N LYS A 21 -4.43 28.65 -10.14
CA LYS A 21 -3.72 28.62 -8.85
C LYS A 21 -2.23 28.78 -9.14
N THR A 22 -1.66 29.88 -8.67
CA THR A 22 -0.20 30.09 -8.76
C THR A 22 0.46 29.18 -7.73
N TYR A 23 0.87 27.99 -8.14
CA TYR A 23 1.66 27.09 -7.30
C TYR A 23 3.08 27.63 -7.16
N LYS A 24 3.68 27.39 -5.99
CA LYS A 24 5.11 27.65 -5.83
C LYS A 24 5.89 26.64 -6.68
N PRO A 25 7.04 27.03 -7.25
CA PRO A 25 7.92 26.06 -7.89
C PRO A 25 8.32 24.95 -6.94
N GLU A 26 8.25 23.70 -7.41
CA GLU A 26 8.69 22.52 -6.66
C GLU A 26 10.07 22.06 -7.16
N PRO A 27 11.16 22.26 -6.38
CA PRO A 27 12.51 21.87 -6.82
C PRO A 27 12.64 20.38 -7.16
N MET A 28 11.83 19.52 -6.52
CA MET A 28 11.84 18.08 -6.73
C MET A 28 11.19 17.65 -8.06
N LEU A 29 10.40 18.53 -8.67
CA LEU A 29 9.71 18.30 -9.95
C LEU A 29 10.43 19.00 -11.12
N ALA A 30 11.37 19.90 -10.82
CA ALA A 30 12.13 20.61 -11.83
C ALA A 30 13.21 19.72 -12.46
N GLU A 31 13.30 19.73 -13.79
CA GLU A 31 14.35 19.01 -14.50
C GLU A 31 15.75 19.49 -14.07
N ASN A 32 16.64 18.55 -13.83
CA ASN A 32 18.00 18.84 -13.40
C ASN A 32 19.03 18.18 -14.32
N HIS A 33 19.40 18.88 -15.40
CA HIS A 33 20.42 18.44 -16.34
C HIS A 33 21.84 18.42 -15.77
N SER A 34 22.06 18.77 -14.49
CA SER A 34 23.39 18.68 -13.86
C SER A 34 23.56 17.43 -13.01
N ARG A 35 22.48 16.67 -12.76
CA ARG A 35 22.48 15.49 -11.89
C ARG A 35 22.24 14.20 -12.68
N PHE A 36 23.28 13.69 -13.32
CA PHE A 36 23.23 12.45 -14.11
C PHE A 36 23.57 11.18 -13.30
N VAL A 37 24.14 11.34 -12.11
CA VAL A 37 24.60 10.24 -11.26
C VAL A 37 23.87 10.29 -9.92
N LEU A 38 23.64 9.11 -9.34
CA LEU A 38 22.95 8.97 -8.06
C LEU A 38 23.70 9.66 -6.91
N PHE A 39 25.03 9.51 -6.89
CA PHE A 39 25.89 10.09 -5.86
C PHE A 39 26.40 11.49 -6.25
N PRO A 40 26.54 12.42 -5.29
CA PRO A 40 26.23 12.26 -3.86
C PRO A 40 24.72 12.30 -3.57
N ILE A 41 24.29 11.52 -2.56
CA ILE A 41 22.90 11.53 -2.06
C ILE A 41 22.59 12.90 -1.43
N GLN A 42 21.51 13.53 -1.88
CA GLN A 42 21.04 14.84 -1.44
C GLN A 42 19.87 14.70 -0.45
N TYR A 43 18.99 13.73 -0.67
CA TYR A 43 17.82 13.46 0.17
C TYR A 43 18.03 12.19 0.99
N ASN A 44 18.81 12.30 2.07
CA ASN A 44 19.23 11.16 2.88
C ASN A 44 18.06 10.47 3.59
N ASP A 45 17.04 11.21 4.00
CA ASP A 45 15.83 10.69 4.61
C ASP A 45 15.00 9.85 3.63
N LEU A 46 14.79 10.34 2.41
CA LEU A 46 14.12 9.57 1.34
C LEU A 46 14.94 8.35 0.93
N TRP A 47 16.27 8.49 0.84
CA TRP A 47 17.16 7.38 0.54
C TRP A 47 17.11 6.28 1.61
N GLN A 48 17.01 6.64 2.89
CA GLN A 48 16.87 5.67 3.97
C GLN A 48 15.59 4.86 3.86
N TYR A 49 14.46 5.47 3.46
CA TYR A 49 13.23 4.73 3.18
C TYR A 49 13.40 3.73 2.02
N TYR A 50 14.12 4.12 0.95
CA TYR A 50 14.44 3.18 -0.13
C TYR A 50 15.29 2.01 0.36
N LYS A 51 16.38 2.26 1.09
CA LYS A 51 17.22 1.18 1.64
C LYS A 51 16.47 0.30 2.64
N ASN A 52 15.52 0.87 3.38
CA ASN A 52 14.64 0.13 4.28
C ASN A 52 13.68 -0.80 3.51
N ALA A 53 13.06 -0.29 2.44
CA ALA A 53 12.22 -1.10 1.56
C ALA A 53 13.04 -2.23 0.90
N GLU A 54 14.20 -1.89 0.32
CA GLU A 54 15.12 -2.84 -0.31
C GLU A 54 15.59 -3.96 0.64
N ALA A 55 15.90 -3.62 1.89
CA ALA A 55 16.32 -4.60 2.89
C ALA A 55 15.21 -5.59 3.30
N LYS A 56 13.97 -5.30 2.91
CA LYS A 56 12.75 -6.07 3.22
C LYS A 56 12.11 -6.69 1.99
N PHE A 57 12.84 -6.69 0.87
CA PHE A 57 12.48 -7.44 -0.32
C PHE A 57 12.10 -8.88 0.02
N TRP A 58 11.07 -9.37 -0.64
CA TRP A 58 10.60 -10.74 -0.56
C TRP A 58 10.01 -11.16 -1.91
N THR A 59 10.08 -12.46 -2.24
CA THR A 59 9.51 -13.02 -3.46
C THR A 59 8.31 -13.92 -3.19
N ALA A 60 7.50 -14.18 -4.21
CA ALA A 60 6.34 -15.07 -4.11
C ALA A 60 6.74 -16.49 -3.64
N GLU A 61 7.94 -16.97 -3.98
CA GLU A 61 8.44 -18.29 -3.60
C GLU A 61 8.80 -18.41 -2.11
N GLU A 62 8.98 -17.30 -1.39
CA GLU A 62 9.20 -17.33 0.07
C GLU A 62 7.93 -17.72 0.85
N ILE A 63 6.79 -17.71 0.16
CA ILE A 63 5.48 -18.02 0.72
C ILE A 63 5.22 -19.52 0.43
N ASP A 64 5.50 -20.37 1.42
CA ASP A 64 5.26 -21.81 1.32
C ASP A 64 3.76 -22.09 1.23
N LEU A 65 3.35 -22.75 0.14
CA LEU A 65 1.95 -23.06 -0.20
C LEU A 65 1.59 -24.54 0.00
N HIS A 66 2.55 -25.39 0.39
CA HIS A 66 2.37 -26.84 0.31
C HIS A 66 1.41 -27.39 1.38
N ASP A 67 1.53 -26.89 2.61
CA ASP A 67 0.70 -27.29 3.74
C ASP A 67 -0.71 -26.64 3.69
N ASP A 68 -0.90 -25.66 2.81
CA ASP A 68 -2.06 -24.78 2.72
C ASP A 68 -3.23 -25.39 1.98
N LEU A 69 -2.96 -26.19 0.95
CA LEU A 69 -4.03 -26.87 0.22
C LEU A 69 -4.77 -27.85 1.14
N GLN A 70 -4.04 -28.57 2.00
CA GLN A 70 -4.65 -29.49 2.97
C GLN A 70 -5.48 -28.73 4.01
N GLY A 71 -4.93 -27.62 4.51
CA GLY A 71 -5.60 -26.77 5.49
C GLY A 71 -6.88 -26.15 4.96
N TYR A 72 -6.84 -25.65 3.72
CA TYR A 72 -7.97 -25.08 3.01
C TYR A 72 -9.00 -26.17 2.72
N GLN A 73 -8.59 -27.33 2.21
CA GLN A 73 -9.48 -28.47 1.96
C GLN A 73 -10.21 -28.94 3.22
N ALA A 74 -9.58 -28.84 4.39
CA ALA A 74 -10.19 -29.17 5.68
C ALA A 74 -11.22 -28.13 6.18
N LEU A 75 -11.35 -26.97 5.52
CA LEU A 75 -12.40 -26.00 5.86
C LEU A 75 -13.76 -26.49 5.39
N GLU A 76 -14.77 -26.31 6.23
CA GLU A 76 -16.15 -26.70 5.97
C GLU A 76 -17.06 -25.49 5.83
N GLY A 77 -18.18 -25.68 5.11
CA GLY A 77 -19.22 -24.67 4.98
C GLY A 77 -18.83 -23.43 4.17
N LYS A 78 -19.38 -22.28 4.55
CA LYS A 78 -19.24 -21.01 3.80
C LYS A 78 -17.85 -20.36 3.91
N THR A 79 -17.01 -20.82 4.84
CA THR A 79 -15.69 -20.21 5.11
C THR A 79 -14.75 -20.27 3.91
N LYS A 80 -14.77 -21.36 3.12
CA LYS A 80 -13.99 -21.46 1.87
C LYS A 80 -14.38 -20.36 0.89
N ALA A 81 -15.68 -20.22 0.64
CA ALA A 81 -16.22 -19.20 -0.26
C ALA A 81 -15.85 -17.78 0.21
N HIS A 82 -15.91 -17.51 1.53
CA HIS A 82 -15.52 -16.20 2.07
C HIS A 82 -14.01 -15.92 1.92
N ILE A 83 -13.14 -16.90 2.12
CA ILE A 83 -11.69 -16.74 1.91
C ILE A 83 -11.40 -16.42 0.44
N ILE A 84 -12.01 -17.18 -0.47
CA ILE A 84 -11.89 -16.92 -1.90
C ILE A 84 -12.39 -15.51 -2.23
N GLN A 85 -13.56 -15.11 -1.75
CA GLN A 85 -14.08 -13.74 -1.94
C GLN A 85 -13.12 -12.66 -1.43
N LEU A 86 -12.51 -12.83 -0.25
CA LEU A 86 -11.53 -11.87 0.27
C LEU A 86 -10.28 -11.78 -0.62
N LEU A 87 -9.77 -12.91 -1.10
CA LEU A 87 -8.65 -12.95 -2.04
C LEU A 87 -9.03 -12.37 -3.40
N SER A 88 -10.23 -12.62 -3.91
CA SER A 88 -10.77 -12.01 -5.13
C SER A 88 -10.76 -10.49 -5.01
N LEU A 89 -11.25 -9.97 -3.89
CA LEU A 89 -11.29 -8.54 -3.63
C LEU A 89 -9.88 -7.96 -3.53
N LEU A 90 -8.97 -8.62 -2.83
CA LEU A 90 -7.57 -8.21 -2.76
C LEU A 90 -6.94 -8.20 -4.16
N CYS A 91 -7.13 -9.26 -4.95
CA CYS A 91 -6.57 -9.36 -6.30
C CYS A 91 -7.07 -8.24 -7.22
N THR A 92 -8.38 -8.02 -7.29
CA THR A 92 -8.96 -7.06 -8.26
C THR A 92 -8.73 -5.62 -7.84
N VAL A 93 -8.77 -5.34 -6.53
CA VAL A 93 -8.61 -3.97 -6.02
C VAL A 93 -7.14 -3.54 -6.04
N ASP A 94 -6.20 -4.45 -5.80
CA ASP A 94 -4.76 -4.14 -5.73
C ASP A 94 -4.14 -4.07 -7.14
N SER A 95 -4.41 -5.08 -7.99
CA SER A 95 -3.75 -5.19 -9.30
C SER A 95 -4.07 -4.05 -10.28
N MET A 96 -5.20 -3.35 -10.12
CA MET A 96 -5.65 -2.36 -11.09
C MET A 96 -4.93 -1.02 -11.00
N TYR A 97 -4.52 -0.59 -9.80
CA TYR A 97 -4.00 0.77 -9.59
C TYR A 97 -2.66 0.82 -8.88
N ASP A 98 -2.27 -0.24 -8.18
CA ASP A 98 -1.16 -0.15 -7.25
C ASP A 98 0.14 0.18 -7.95
N ALA A 99 0.45 -0.43 -9.10
CA ALA A 99 1.63 -0.08 -9.91
C ALA A 99 1.43 1.17 -10.80
N ALA A 100 0.18 1.45 -11.21
CA ALA A 100 -0.12 2.53 -12.15
C ALA A 100 0.02 3.92 -11.52
N ILE A 101 -0.42 4.09 -10.27
CA ILE A 101 -0.36 5.39 -9.58
C ILE A 101 1.10 5.80 -9.27
N PRO A 102 1.96 4.96 -8.65
CA PRO A 102 3.38 5.28 -8.44
C PRO A 102 4.13 5.53 -9.74
N SER A 103 3.78 4.83 -10.83
CA SER A 103 4.36 5.09 -12.15
C SER A 103 4.11 6.53 -12.62
N LYS A 104 2.88 7.06 -12.44
CA LYS A 104 2.58 8.47 -12.73
C LYS A 104 3.43 9.42 -11.89
N PHE A 105 3.51 9.21 -10.57
CA PHE A 105 4.36 10.03 -9.69
C PHE A 105 5.85 9.95 -10.07
N SER A 106 6.33 8.76 -10.45
CA SER A 106 7.71 8.51 -10.88
C SER A 106 8.11 9.30 -12.13
N ASN A 107 7.16 9.47 -13.06
CA ASN A 107 7.37 10.24 -14.29
C ASN A 107 7.51 11.75 -14.02
N GLU A 108 6.88 12.25 -12.97
CA GLU A 108 6.88 13.68 -12.63
C GLU A 108 8.06 14.06 -11.72
N ILE A 109 8.37 13.22 -10.73
CA ILE A 109 9.47 13.50 -9.81
C ILE A 109 10.81 13.43 -10.53
N GLN A 110 11.73 14.33 -10.20
CA GLN A 110 13.04 14.43 -10.87
C GLN A 110 14.20 13.98 -9.99
N ILE A 111 13.99 13.83 -8.67
CA ILE A 111 15.06 13.42 -7.76
C ILE A 111 15.29 11.89 -7.81
N PRO A 112 16.54 11.43 -7.98
CA PRO A 112 16.84 10.01 -8.14
C PRO A 112 16.53 9.18 -6.90
N GLU A 113 16.65 9.73 -5.68
CA GLU A 113 16.35 9.00 -4.45
C GLU A 113 14.90 8.53 -4.39
N ALA A 114 13.94 9.38 -4.78
CA ALA A 114 12.54 9.01 -4.84
C ALA A 114 12.22 8.09 -6.02
N ARG A 115 12.87 8.28 -7.18
CA ARG A 115 12.72 7.37 -8.33
C ARG A 115 13.19 5.94 -8.00
N CYS A 116 14.27 5.79 -7.24
CA CYS A 116 14.70 4.48 -6.74
C CYS A 116 13.63 3.83 -5.87
N PHE A 117 13.00 4.60 -4.96
CA PHE A 117 11.88 4.12 -4.16
C PHE A 117 10.69 3.70 -5.02
N PHE A 118 10.27 4.53 -5.98
CA PHE A 118 9.15 4.20 -6.87
C PHE A 118 9.42 2.96 -7.71
N GLY A 119 10.62 2.82 -8.26
CA GLY A 119 11.02 1.61 -8.99
C GLY A 119 10.90 0.35 -8.14
N PHE A 120 11.35 0.42 -6.88
CA PHE A 120 11.22 -0.70 -5.95
C PHE A 120 9.77 -0.99 -5.59
N GLN A 121 8.98 0.04 -5.27
CA GLN A 121 7.57 -0.11 -4.95
C GLN A 121 6.78 -0.77 -6.09
N ILE A 122 6.98 -0.30 -7.33
CA ILE A 122 6.31 -0.87 -8.51
C ILE A 122 6.67 -2.34 -8.69
N MET A 123 7.95 -2.68 -8.56
CA MET A 123 8.40 -4.07 -8.63
C MET A 123 7.77 -4.92 -7.52
N GLN A 124 7.76 -4.44 -6.27
CA GLN A 124 7.19 -5.20 -5.16
C GLN A 124 5.67 -5.37 -5.28
N GLN A 125 4.95 -4.38 -5.82
CA GLN A 125 3.52 -4.49 -6.10
C GLN A 125 3.22 -5.50 -7.22
N ASN A 126 4.13 -5.69 -8.18
CA ASN A 126 3.99 -6.78 -9.15
C ASN A 126 4.10 -8.15 -8.46
N ILE A 127 5.00 -8.28 -7.47
CA ILE A 127 5.12 -9.50 -6.64
C ILE A 127 3.85 -9.69 -5.79
N HIS A 128 3.25 -8.61 -5.28
CA HIS A 128 1.95 -8.69 -4.59
C HIS A 128 0.88 -9.29 -5.52
N ALA A 129 0.75 -8.76 -6.74
CA ALA A 129 -0.23 -9.23 -7.72
C ALA A 129 0.01 -10.69 -8.13
N GLU A 130 1.27 -11.08 -8.35
CA GLU A 130 1.67 -12.46 -8.63
C GLU A 130 1.27 -13.39 -7.48
N THR A 131 1.62 -13.04 -6.25
CA THR A 131 1.37 -13.86 -5.07
C THR A 131 -0.12 -14.13 -4.85
N VAL A 132 -0.96 -13.10 -4.94
CA VAL A 132 -2.42 -13.27 -4.80
C VAL A 132 -2.98 -14.12 -5.94
N SER A 133 -2.47 -13.95 -7.17
CA SER A 133 -2.90 -14.75 -8.32
C SER A 133 -2.54 -16.23 -8.14
N LEU A 134 -1.33 -16.53 -7.69
CA LEU A 134 -0.89 -17.90 -7.38
C LEU A 134 -1.75 -18.55 -6.29
N LEU A 135 -2.10 -17.80 -5.25
CA LEU A 135 -3.00 -18.28 -4.19
C LEU A 135 -4.38 -18.60 -4.74
N LEU A 136 -4.94 -17.73 -5.57
CA LEU A 136 -6.23 -17.96 -6.20
C LEU A 136 -6.21 -19.17 -7.12
N ASP A 137 -5.19 -19.30 -7.96
CA ASP A 137 -5.02 -20.44 -8.88
C ASP A 137 -4.85 -21.77 -8.12
N MET A 138 -4.24 -21.75 -6.93
CA MET A 138 -4.04 -22.95 -6.09
C MET A 138 -5.28 -23.37 -5.31
N LEU A 139 -6.09 -22.40 -4.85
CA LEU A 139 -7.25 -22.66 -4.00
C LEU A 139 -8.54 -22.94 -4.79
N THR A 140 -8.53 -22.68 -6.10
CA THR A 140 -9.69 -22.85 -6.99
C THR A 140 -9.50 -24.07 -7.91
N VAL A 141 -10.59 -24.77 -8.23
CA VAL A 141 -10.56 -26.00 -9.04
C VAL A 141 -10.78 -25.70 -10.52
N ASP A 142 -11.69 -24.78 -10.83
CA ASP A 142 -11.93 -24.26 -12.19
C ASP A 142 -11.53 -22.78 -12.22
N GLN A 143 -10.41 -22.51 -12.88
CA GLN A 143 -9.84 -21.17 -12.96
C GLN A 143 -10.74 -20.21 -13.75
N GLU A 144 -11.47 -20.73 -14.73
CA GLU A 144 -12.20 -19.90 -15.69
C GLU A 144 -13.59 -19.54 -15.17
N GLU A 145 -14.24 -20.48 -14.47
CA GLU A 145 -15.42 -20.20 -13.65
C GLU A 145 -15.08 -19.17 -12.56
N TYR A 146 -13.98 -19.37 -11.84
CA TYR A 146 -13.58 -18.47 -10.76
C TYR A 146 -13.21 -17.05 -11.23
N ARG A 147 -12.48 -16.92 -12.34
CA ARG A 147 -12.18 -15.60 -12.94
C ARG A 147 -13.45 -14.86 -13.31
N THR A 148 -14.40 -15.57 -13.91
CA THR A 148 -15.70 -15.01 -14.28
C THR A 148 -16.48 -14.58 -13.04
N ASP A 149 -16.57 -15.44 -12.03
CA ASP A 149 -17.24 -15.18 -10.76
C ASP A 149 -16.61 -14.02 -9.99
N THR A 150 -15.29 -13.88 -10.01
CA THR A 150 -14.56 -12.77 -9.38
C THR A 150 -14.89 -11.45 -10.04
N LEU A 151 -14.86 -11.40 -11.38
CA LEU A 151 -15.20 -10.20 -12.13
C LEU A 151 -16.67 -9.83 -11.91
N GLU A 152 -17.57 -10.82 -11.89
CA GLU A 152 -18.99 -10.60 -11.61
C GLU A 152 -19.20 -10.11 -10.17
N LEU A 153 -18.54 -10.72 -9.18
CA LEU A 153 -18.57 -10.31 -7.79
C LEU A 153 -18.17 -8.84 -7.65
N VAL A 154 -17.02 -8.47 -8.20
CA VAL A 154 -16.51 -7.09 -8.14
C VAL A 154 -17.45 -6.12 -8.84
N SER A 155 -18.05 -6.51 -9.96
CA SER A 155 -19.00 -5.68 -10.70
C SER A 155 -20.28 -5.36 -9.92
N ARG A 156 -20.64 -6.23 -8.96
CA ARG A 156 -21.80 -6.07 -8.09
C ARG A 156 -21.54 -5.15 -6.89
N LEU A 157 -20.29 -4.85 -6.57
CA LEU A 157 -19.95 -4.03 -5.40
C LEU A 157 -19.96 -2.56 -5.74
N THR A 158 -20.98 -1.86 -5.24
CA THR A 158 -21.12 -0.42 -5.44
C THR A 158 -19.95 0.35 -4.81
N SER A 159 -19.40 -0.16 -3.71
CA SER A 159 -18.22 0.40 -3.04
C SER A 159 -16.98 0.38 -3.94
N VAL A 160 -16.78 -0.66 -4.75
CA VAL A 160 -15.65 -0.74 -5.70
C VAL A 160 -15.81 0.33 -6.78
N GLY A 161 -17.01 0.48 -7.35
CA GLY A 161 -17.33 1.56 -8.28
C GLY A 161 -17.02 2.94 -7.71
N ARG A 162 -17.43 3.19 -6.47
CA ARG A 162 -17.16 4.46 -5.78
C ARG A 162 -15.67 4.66 -5.48
N LYS A 163 -14.93 3.60 -5.13
CA LYS A 163 -13.47 3.64 -4.95
C LYS A 163 -12.79 4.00 -6.27
N MET A 164 -13.18 3.40 -7.39
CA MET A 164 -12.64 3.73 -8.73
C MET A 164 -12.87 5.21 -9.06
N SER A 165 -14.10 5.71 -8.90
CA SER A 165 -14.39 7.14 -9.15
C SER A 165 -13.62 8.08 -8.23
N TRP A 166 -13.33 7.67 -6.99
CA TRP A 166 -12.49 8.44 -6.07
C TRP A 166 -11.04 8.48 -6.55
N VAL A 167 -10.49 7.36 -7.01
CA VAL A 167 -9.14 7.28 -7.58
C VAL A 167 -9.03 8.14 -8.84
N GLU A 168 -10.02 8.07 -9.74
CA GLU A 168 -10.09 8.92 -10.92
C GLU A 168 -10.07 10.40 -10.55
N LYS A 169 -10.99 10.81 -9.67
CA LYS A 169 -11.15 12.20 -9.20
C LYS A 169 -9.86 12.80 -8.60
N TYR A 170 -9.06 12.01 -7.88
CA TYR A 170 -7.94 12.55 -7.09
C TYR A 170 -6.55 12.14 -7.54
N LEU A 171 -6.41 11.09 -8.35
CA LEU A 171 -5.10 10.49 -8.65
C LEU A 171 -4.85 10.32 -10.15
N THR A 172 -5.84 9.85 -10.93
CA THR A 172 -5.59 9.45 -12.31
C THR A 172 -6.17 10.36 -13.38
N ASP A 173 -7.35 10.96 -13.17
CA ASP A 173 -8.04 11.87 -14.08
C ASP A 173 -8.32 13.21 -13.38
N THR A 174 -7.23 13.91 -13.05
CA THR A 174 -7.29 15.18 -12.35
C THR A 174 -6.19 16.12 -12.81
N ASP A 175 -6.54 17.40 -12.90
CA ASP A 175 -5.61 18.51 -13.12
C ASP A 175 -5.04 19.03 -11.77
N ASP A 176 -5.36 18.38 -10.63
CA ASP A 176 -4.84 18.78 -9.32
C ASP A 176 -3.30 18.70 -9.26
N HIS A 177 -2.66 19.67 -8.60
CA HIS A 177 -1.20 19.71 -8.43
C HIS A 177 -0.63 18.48 -7.71
N PHE A 178 0.64 18.16 -7.99
CA PHE A 178 1.39 17.01 -7.43
C PHE A 178 1.21 16.85 -5.93
N SER A 179 1.30 17.94 -5.16
CA SER A 179 1.15 17.91 -3.70
C SER A 179 -0.22 17.43 -3.23
N LYS A 180 -1.30 17.80 -3.93
CA LYS A 180 -2.67 17.35 -3.61
C LYS A 180 -2.87 15.88 -3.97
N ARG A 181 -2.41 15.47 -5.16
CA ARG A 181 -2.43 14.05 -5.57
C ARG A 181 -1.59 13.19 -4.62
N LEU A 182 -0.43 13.67 -4.18
CA LEU A 182 0.43 12.95 -3.23
C LEU A 182 -0.31 12.69 -1.89
N VAL A 183 -1.00 13.71 -1.37
CA VAL A 183 -1.82 13.55 -0.15
C VAL A 183 -2.99 12.62 -0.40
N ALA A 184 -3.66 12.70 -1.55
CA ALA A 184 -4.68 11.74 -1.92
C ALA A 184 -4.11 10.31 -1.96
N TYR A 185 -2.88 10.12 -2.44
CA TYR A 185 -2.27 8.79 -2.48
C TYR A 185 -1.94 8.26 -1.08
N ILE A 186 -1.50 9.13 -0.18
CA ILE A 186 -1.36 8.78 1.25
C ILE A 186 -2.71 8.34 1.84
N VAL A 187 -3.80 9.03 1.49
CA VAL A 187 -5.17 8.63 1.91
C VAL A 187 -5.57 7.30 1.30
N TYR A 188 -5.24 7.07 0.03
CA TYR A 188 -5.51 5.81 -0.66
C TYR A 188 -4.85 4.64 0.06
N LEU A 189 -3.54 4.72 0.31
CA LEU A 189 -2.75 3.68 0.98
C LEU A 189 -3.17 3.47 2.44
N GLY A 190 -3.61 4.51 3.13
CA GLY A 190 -3.92 4.45 4.56
C GLY A 190 -5.34 3.99 4.90
N ILE A 191 -6.31 4.14 4.00
CA ILE A 191 -7.73 3.86 4.27
C ILE A 191 -8.25 2.69 3.46
N PHE A 192 -8.00 2.67 2.14
CA PHE A 192 -8.55 1.60 1.32
C PHE A 192 -7.82 0.29 1.62
N GLN A 193 -8.54 -0.83 1.48
CA GLN A 193 -8.11 -2.19 1.88
C GLN A 193 -8.01 -2.41 3.40
N SER A 194 -8.21 -1.38 4.23
CA SER A 194 -8.18 -1.54 5.69
C SER A 194 -9.22 -2.54 6.20
N THR A 195 -10.38 -2.65 5.53
CA THR A 195 -11.40 -3.65 5.83
C THR A 195 -10.89 -5.06 5.55
N ILE A 196 -10.32 -5.28 4.37
CA ILE A 196 -9.83 -6.60 3.92
C ILE A 196 -8.71 -7.07 4.86
N PHE A 197 -7.72 -6.21 5.14
CA PHE A 197 -6.66 -6.55 6.10
C PHE A 197 -7.22 -6.85 7.49
N THR A 198 -8.17 -6.05 7.99
CA THR A 198 -8.81 -6.30 9.29
C THR A 198 -9.50 -7.66 9.31
N LEU A 199 -10.21 -8.03 8.24
CA LEU A 199 -10.90 -9.32 8.10
C LEU A 199 -9.91 -10.50 8.04
N ILE A 200 -8.79 -10.34 7.33
CA ILE A 200 -7.74 -11.37 7.26
C ILE A 200 -7.07 -11.54 8.64
N PHE A 201 -6.68 -10.46 9.31
CA PHE A 201 -6.13 -10.54 10.67
C PHE A 201 -7.14 -11.14 11.67
N HIS A 202 -8.44 -11.02 11.40
CA HIS A 202 -9.48 -11.68 12.19
C HIS A 202 -9.42 -13.21 12.15
N LEU A 203 -8.89 -13.82 11.08
CA LEU A 203 -8.59 -15.26 11.04
C LEU A 203 -7.66 -15.68 12.20
N ALA A 204 -6.78 -14.78 12.64
CA ALA A 204 -5.80 -15.01 13.70
C ALA A 204 -6.19 -14.38 15.06
N GLY A 205 -7.39 -13.81 15.17
CA GLY A 205 -7.85 -13.12 16.36
C GLY A 205 -8.13 -14.02 17.58
N PRO A 206 -8.33 -13.43 18.78
CA PRO A 206 -8.66 -14.16 20.00
C PRO A 206 -9.97 -14.97 19.84
N GLY A 207 -9.84 -16.30 19.77
CA GLY A 207 -10.98 -17.22 19.55
C GLY A 207 -10.74 -18.24 18.43
N ASN A 208 -9.85 -17.93 17.48
CA ASN A 208 -9.47 -18.82 16.38
C ASN A 208 -8.22 -19.66 16.68
N LYS A 209 -7.77 -19.70 17.95
CA LYS A 209 -6.48 -20.28 18.39
C LYS A 209 -6.20 -21.75 18.02
N PHE A 210 -7.17 -22.54 17.56
CA PHE A 210 -6.97 -23.98 17.32
C PHE A 210 -7.92 -24.54 16.26
N MET A 211 -7.72 -24.18 14.99
CA MET A 211 -8.19 -25.02 13.88
C MET A 211 -6.97 -25.61 13.18
N PRO A 212 -6.60 -26.88 13.41
CA PRO A 212 -5.41 -27.49 12.81
C PRO A 212 -5.31 -27.34 11.29
N GLY A 213 -6.43 -27.31 10.56
CA GLY A 213 -6.46 -26.99 9.12
C GLY A 213 -6.25 -25.51 8.80
N LEU A 214 -6.81 -24.59 9.60
CA LEU A 214 -6.56 -23.14 9.45
C LEU A 214 -5.21 -22.71 10.03
N VAL A 215 -4.53 -23.55 10.83
CA VAL A 215 -3.21 -23.27 11.40
C VAL A 215 -2.14 -23.24 10.29
N ASN A 216 -2.38 -23.88 9.14
CA ASN A 216 -1.49 -23.79 7.99
C ASN A 216 -1.98 -22.69 7.02
N THR A 217 -3.20 -22.79 6.46
CA THR A 217 -3.75 -21.79 5.52
C THR A 217 -3.97 -20.39 6.13
N GLY A 218 -4.40 -20.32 7.39
CA GLY A 218 -4.63 -19.07 8.09
C GLY A 218 -3.33 -18.39 8.53
N LYS A 219 -2.24 -19.12 8.74
CA LYS A 219 -0.91 -18.52 8.94
C LYS A 219 -0.38 -17.90 7.66
N LEU A 220 -0.70 -18.45 6.51
CA LEU A 220 -0.23 -17.92 5.25
C LEU A 220 -0.99 -16.67 4.81
N LEU A 221 -2.33 -16.70 4.82
CA LEU A 221 -3.12 -15.49 4.56
C LEU A 221 -2.72 -14.37 5.52
N LEU A 222 -2.42 -14.74 6.76
CA LEU A 222 -1.88 -13.85 7.77
C LEU A 222 -0.47 -13.34 7.43
N ASN A 223 0.45 -14.21 7.02
CA ASN A 223 1.82 -13.84 6.61
C ASN A 223 1.81 -12.94 5.38
N LEU A 224 1.01 -13.29 4.37
CA LEU A 224 0.75 -12.50 3.18
C LEU A 224 0.23 -11.11 3.55
N ALA A 225 -0.85 -11.05 4.33
CA ALA A 225 -1.42 -9.78 4.77
C ALA A 225 -0.43 -8.97 5.62
N ALA A 226 0.40 -9.62 6.43
CA ALA A 226 1.45 -8.97 7.20
C ALA A 226 2.56 -8.41 6.29
N LYS A 227 3.05 -9.17 5.31
CA LYS A 227 4.03 -8.71 4.30
C LYS A 227 3.48 -7.53 3.51
N PHE A 228 2.26 -7.65 2.98
CA PHE A 228 1.61 -6.58 2.22
C PHE A 228 1.45 -5.34 3.06
N ARG A 229 0.85 -5.47 4.26
CA ARG A 229 0.66 -4.34 5.17
C ARG A 229 1.97 -3.70 5.59
N HIS A 230 3.04 -4.49 5.75
CA HIS A 230 4.36 -3.97 6.06
C HIS A 230 4.92 -3.10 4.93
N ASP A 231 4.77 -3.55 3.68
CA ASP A 231 5.16 -2.79 2.51
C ASP A 231 4.34 -1.49 2.41
N TYR A 232 3.01 -1.57 2.60
CA TYR A 232 2.12 -0.39 2.64
C TYR A 232 2.51 0.60 3.75
N ASP A 233 2.88 0.13 4.94
CA ASP A 233 3.35 0.99 6.04
C ASP A 233 4.64 1.74 5.67
N ILE A 234 5.55 1.09 4.94
CA ILE A 234 6.78 1.71 4.45
C ILE A 234 6.45 2.76 3.38
N TYR A 235 5.57 2.44 2.44
CA TYR A 235 5.10 3.38 1.42
C TYR A 235 4.45 4.60 2.07
N LEU A 236 3.52 4.40 2.99
CA LEU A 236 2.82 5.47 3.70
C LEU A 236 3.81 6.43 4.40
N LYS A 237 4.82 5.89 5.08
CA LYS A 237 5.86 6.70 5.75
C LYS A 237 6.74 7.44 4.75
N PHE A 238 7.14 6.80 3.65
CA PHE A 238 7.89 7.43 2.58
C PHE A 238 7.12 8.61 1.97
N TYR A 239 5.87 8.40 1.56
CA TYR A 239 5.06 9.45 0.95
C TYR A 239 4.78 10.60 1.92
N ASN A 240 4.53 10.30 3.20
CA ASN A 240 4.38 11.33 4.21
C ASN A 240 5.67 12.13 4.43
N ASN A 241 6.85 11.49 4.36
CA ASN A 241 8.14 12.19 4.41
C ASN A 241 8.41 13.01 3.14
N LEU A 242 8.13 12.45 1.96
CA LEU A 242 8.23 13.15 0.67
C LEU A 242 7.37 14.42 0.64
N LYS A 243 6.14 14.35 1.17
CA LYS A 243 5.25 15.50 1.33
C LYS A 243 5.91 16.66 2.10
N LEU A 244 6.77 16.38 3.09
CA LEU A 244 7.43 17.42 3.90
C LEU A 244 8.45 18.24 3.11
N HIS A 245 8.94 17.73 1.98
CA HIS A 245 9.86 18.43 1.09
C HIS A 245 9.16 19.35 0.08
N LEU A 246 7.83 19.27 -0.02
CA LEU A 246 7.05 20.08 -0.97
C LEU A 246 6.82 21.51 -0.46
N ALA A 247 6.93 22.48 -1.37
CA ALA A 247 6.68 23.88 -1.08
C ALA A 247 5.17 24.21 -1.00
N ASN A 248 4.34 23.48 -1.75
CA ASN A 248 2.89 23.66 -1.78
C ASN A 248 2.19 22.74 -0.78
N VAL A 249 1.60 23.33 0.26
CA VAL A 249 0.88 22.61 1.30
C VAL A 249 -0.60 22.50 0.98
N VAL A 250 -1.14 21.29 1.13
CA VAL A 250 -2.58 21.03 0.96
C VAL A 250 -3.35 21.53 2.19
N PRO A 251 -4.43 22.31 2.04
CA PRO A 251 -5.22 22.78 3.17
C PRO A 251 -5.79 21.64 4.02
N GLU A 252 -5.79 21.80 5.34
CA GLU A 252 -6.31 20.79 6.28
C GLU A 252 -7.76 20.37 5.93
N SER A 253 -8.60 21.32 5.52
CA SER A 253 -9.98 21.05 5.09
C SER A 253 -10.06 20.01 3.98
N ASP A 254 -9.17 20.09 2.99
CA ASP A 254 -9.16 19.23 1.82
C ASP A 254 -8.69 17.83 2.23
N ILE A 255 -7.66 17.76 3.09
CA ILE A 255 -7.17 16.50 3.65
C ILE A 255 -8.28 15.78 4.43
N ARG A 256 -8.96 16.50 5.34
CA ARG A 256 -10.07 15.95 6.13
C ARG A 256 -11.22 15.48 5.23
N SER A 257 -11.53 16.21 4.17
CA SER A 257 -12.55 15.80 3.18
C SER A 257 -12.15 14.51 2.48
N MET A 258 -10.92 14.41 1.97
CA MET A 258 -10.43 13.20 1.30
C MET A 258 -10.47 11.98 2.22
N ILE A 259 -10.03 12.11 3.48
CA ILE A 259 -10.09 11.03 4.47
C ILE A 259 -11.54 10.62 4.76
N ALA A 260 -12.43 11.59 4.95
CA ALA A 260 -13.84 11.31 5.25
C ALA A 260 -14.56 10.64 4.07
N GLU A 261 -14.28 11.08 2.84
CA GLU A 261 -14.78 10.44 1.62
C GLU A 261 -14.28 8.99 1.50
N ALA A 262 -12.97 8.76 1.67
CA ALA A 262 -12.38 7.43 1.60
C ALA A 262 -12.95 6.50 2.69
N ALA A 263 -13.03 6.98 3.94
CA ALA A 263 -13.59 6.20 5.06
C ALA A 263 -15.08 5.88 4.84
N SER A 264 -15.84 6.79 4.23
CA SER A 264 -17.24 6.56 3.88
C SER A 264 -17.38 5.47 2.81
N ILE A 265 -16.52 5.49 1.78
CA ILE A 265 -16.50 4.45 0.72
C ILE A 265 -16.10 3.09 1.31
N GLU A 266 -15.06 3.05 2.13
CA GLU A 266 -14.59 1.83 2.78
C GLU A 266 -15.65 1.24 3.74
N LYS A 267 -16.43 2.09 4.42
CA LYS A 267 -17.59 1.63 5.20
C LYS A 267 -18.70 1.03 4.32
N SER A 268 -18.90 1.56 3.11
CA SER A 268 -19.86 0.98 2.17
C SER A 268 -19.39 -0.38 1.64
N LEU A 269 -18.09 -0.67 1.61
CA LEU A 269 -17.61 -2.03 1.34
C LEU A 269 -18.07 -3.00 2.44
N VAL A 270 -18.10 -2.56 3.71
CA VAL A 270 -18.66 -3.37 4.82
C VAL A 270 -20.15 -3.64 4.61
N ASP A 271 -20.91 -2.66 4.10
CA ASP A 271 -22.32 -2.82 3.75
C ASP A 271 -22.51 -3.83 2.62
N ASP A 272 -21.74 -3.70 1.53
CA ASP A 272 -21.76 -4.65 0.41
C ASP A 272 -21.42 -6.08 0.88
N LEU A 273 -20.41 -6.24 1.75
CA LEU A 273 -20.04 -7.53 2.35
C LEU A 273 -21.14 -8.12 3.24
N CYS A 274 -21.87 -7.26 3.96
CA CYS A 274 -23.02 -7.66 4.77
C CYS A 274 -24.14 -8.21 3.87
N GLU A 275 -24.45 -7.52 2.77
CA GLU A 275 -25.46 -7.98 1.80
C GLU A 275 -25.06 -9.30 1.13
N LEU A 276 -23.81 -9.40 0.64
CA LEU A 276 -23.28 -10.61 0.02
C LEU A 276 -23.32 -11.83 0.96
N SER A 277 -23.09 -11.61 2.25
CA SER A 277 -23.11 -12.66 3.27
C SER A 277 -24.50 -12.90 3.87
N ALA A 278 -25.55 -12.30 3.32
CA ALA A 278 -26.93 -12.36 3.82
C ALA A 278 -27.05 -11.97 5.31
N GLY A 279 -26.27 -10.95 5.72
CA GLY A 279 -26.25 -10.42 7.08
C GLY A 279 -25.39 -11.20 8.07
N SER A 280 -24.66 -12.24 7.63
CA SER A 280 -23.87 -13.08 8.51
C SER A 280 -22.55 -13.50 7.86
N LEU A 281 -21.50 -12.70 8.09
CA LEU A 281 -20.14 -13.07 7.75
C LEU A 281 -19.48 -13.77 8.95
N SER A 282 -18.92 -14.94 8.70
CA SER A 282 -18.08 -15.65 9.67
C SER A 282 -16.76 -16.01 9.02
N ILE A 283 -15.69 -15.74 9.77
CA ILE A 283 -14.32 -16.00 9.36
C ILE A 283 -13.75 -17.01 10.36
N GLY A 284 -13.61 -18.26 9.90
CA GLY A 284 -13.36 -19.39 10.79
C GLY A 284 -14.56 -19.65 11.70
N ARG A 285 -14.37 -19.59 13.01
CA ARG A 285 -15.44 -19.79 14.02
C ARG A 285 -15.97 -18.49 14.61
N ILE A 286 -15.47 -17.34 14.17
CA ILE A 286 -15.83 -16.05 14.74
C ILE A 286 -16.77 -15.32 13.79
N ALA A 287 -17.91 -14.89 14.34
CA ALA A 287 -18.83 -14.00 13.65
C ALA A 287 -18.22 -12.60 13.58
N VAL A 288 -18.27 -12.01 12.40
CA VAL A 288 -17.81 -10.65 12.17
C VAL A 288 -18.94 -9.69 12.50
N ASP A 289 -18.69 -8.75 13.41
CA ASP A 289 -19.59 -7.65 13.68
C ASP A 289 -19.30 -6.49 12.72
N PHE A 290 -20.23 -6.22 11.81
CA PHE A 290 -20.10 -5.19 10.79
C PHE A 290 -20.04 -3.77 11.37
N ASP A 291 -20.70 -3.50 12.49
CA ASP A 291 -20.65 -2.19 13.14
C ASP A 291 -19.29 -1.98 13.81
N VAL A 292 -18.72 -3.04 14.39
CA VAL A 292 -17.34 -3.06 14.91
C VAL A 292 -16.32 -2.80 13.80
N LEU A 293 -16.49 -3.40 12.62
CA LEU A 293 -15.62 -3.10 11.46
C LEU A 293 -15.71 -1.64 11.02
N LYS A 294 -16.93 -1.08 10.91
CA LYS A 294 -17.12 0.33 10.59
C LYS A 294 -16.45 1.25 11.63
N MET A 295 -16.52 0.87 12.90
CA MET A 295 -15.78 1.57 13.97
C MET A 295 -14.26 1.44 13.81
N LYS A 296 -13.73 0.27 13.40
CA LYS A 296 -12.30 0.10 13.12
C LYS A 296 -11.85 1.02 11.97
N ILE A 297 -12.60 1.13 10.88
CA ILE A 297 -12.30 2.04 9.76
C ILE A 297 -12.22 3.50 10.24
N MET A 298 -13.16 3.94 11.08
CA MET A 298 -13.13 5.29 11.66
C MET A 298 -11.90 5.54 12.54
N ASN A 299 -11.42 4.52 13.26
CA ASN A 299 -10.19 4.61 14.04
C ASN A 299 -8.95 4.69 13.14
N SER A 300 -8.86 3.86 12.09
CA SER A 300 -7.79 3.96 11.08
C SER A 300 -7.77 5.35 10.42
N ALA A 301 -8.94 5.91 10.14
CA ALA A 301 -9.08 7.27 9.62
C ALA A 301 -8.57 8.34 10.60
N ASN A 302 -8.79 8.16 11.90
CA ASN A 302 -8.21 9.04 12.92
C ASN A 302 -6.68 8.95 12.95
N ASP A 303 -6.12 7.74 12.84
CA ASP A 303 -4.67 7.56 12.91
C ASP A 303 -3.97 8.16 11.69
N LEU A 304 -4.54 7.97 10.50
CA LEU A 304 -4.09 8.67 9.29
C LEU A 304 -4.25 10.19 9.41
N SER A 305 -5.38 10.67 9.94
CA SER A 305 -5.64 12.10 10.12
C SER A 305 -4.62 12.76 11.04
N LYS A 306 -4.26 12.09 12.15
CA LYS A 306 -3.17 12.52 13.05
C LYS A 306 -1.82 12.51 12.34
N LEU A 307 -1.50 11.46 11.57
CA LEU A 307 -0.26 11.36 10.80
C LEU A 307 -0.11 12.54 9.84
N LEU A 308 -1.21 12.97 9.22
CA LEU A 308 -1.25 14.11 8.30
C LEU A 308 -1.39 15.48 8.99
N GLY A 309 -1.43 15.52 10.32
CA GLY A 309 -1.48 16.76 11.11
C GLY A 309 -2.88 17.38 11.28
N CYS A 310 -3.94 16.64 10.99
CA CYS A 310 -5.34 17.11 11.04
C CYS A 310 -6.06 16.75 12.36
N GLY A 311 -5.39 16.08 13.30
CA GLY A 311 -6.01 15.69 14.58
C GLY A 311 -7.06 14.59 14.44
N VAL A 312 -8.11 14.64 15.27
CA VAL A 312 -9.15 13.58 15.34
C VAL A 312 -10.36 13.97 14.48
N LEU A 313 -10.89 13.00 13.71
CA LEU A 313 -12.09 13.15 12.87
C LEU A 313 -13.33 12.53 13.53
N TYR A 314 -13.18 11.36 14.13
CA TYR A 314 -14.25 10.54 14.67
C TYR A 314 -14.04 10.28 16.17
N GLN A 315 -15.12 10.25 16.94
CA GLN A 315 -15.08 9.89 18.36
C GLN A 315 -15.09 8.37 18.53
N GLY A 316 -14.47 7.86 19.58
CA GLY A 316 -14.45 6.43 19.92
C GLY A 316 -13.06 5.91 20.24
N LYS A 317 -13.00 4.69 20.77
CA LYS A 317 -11.75 3.92 20.95
C LYS A 317 -11.67 2.86 19.87
N ASP A 318 -10.46 2.36 19.60
CA ASP A 318 -10.27 1.23 18.70
C ASP A 318 -11.04 0.01 19.23
N PRO A 319 -12.04 -0.51 18.50
CA PRO A 319 -12.82 -1.67 18.94
C PRO A 319 -12.05 -2.98 18.78
N LEU A 320 -10.98 -3.01 17.96
CA LEU A 320 -10.21 -4.20 17.63
C LEU A 320 -8.70 -3.97 17.84
N PRO A 321 -8.26 -3.59 19.06
CA PRO A 321 -6.85 -3.25 19.32
C PRO A 321 -5.90 -4.45 19.15
N TRP A 322 -6.44 -5.68 19.20
CA TRP A 322 -5.68 -6.90 18.99
C TRP A 322 -5.26 -7.10 17.53
N VAL A 323 -5.89 -6.42 16.55
CA VAL A 323 -5.49 -6.51 15.12
C VAL A 323 -4.05 -6.02 14.96
N GLU A 324 -3.70 -4.91 15.61
CA GLU A 324 -2.33 -4.41 15.62
C GLU A 324 -1.38 -5.34 16.37
N GLN A 325 -1.84 -6.02 17.41
CA GLN A 325 -1.02 -6.97 18.17
C GLN A 325 -0.69 -8.20 17.31
N VAL A 326 -1.67 -8.72 16.57
CA VAL A 326 -1.49 -9.82 15.62
C VAL A 326 -0.51 -9.40 14.53
N TYR A 327 -0.73 -8.26 13.88
CA TYR A 327 0.17 -7.75 12.85
C TYR A 327 1.62 -7.60 13.37
N ASN A 328 1.81 -6.96 14.54
CA ASN A 328 3.13 -6.76 15.13
C ASN A 328 3.82 -8.08 15.51
N ALA A 329 3.07 -9.09 15.96
CA ALA A 329 3.62 -10.40 16.27
C ALA A 329 4.14 -11.11 15.02
N GLU A 330 3.45 -10.98 13.89
CA GLU A 330 3.87 -11.60 12.63
C GLU A 330 5.14 -10.94 12.07
N ILE A 331 5.18 -9.60 12.00
CA ILE A 331 6.37 -8.89 11.49
C ILE A 331 7.59 -9.02 12.41
N GLY A 332 7.38 -9.14 13.73
CA GLY A 332 8.44 -9.27 14.73
C GLY A 332 9.31 -10.51 14.57
N THR A 333 8.84 -11.51 13.81
CA THR A 333 9.61 -12.72 13.46
C THR A 333 10.55 -12.52 12.27
N HIS A 334 10.43 -11.41 11.52
CA HIS A 334 11.16 -11.13 10.26
C HIS A 334 12.24 -10.03 10.36
N HIS A 335 12.60 -9.57 11.56
CA HIS A 335 13.51 -8.42 11.80
C HIS A 335 15.02 -8.66 11.57
N ALA A 336 15.42 -9.49 10.62
CA ALA A 336 16.84 -9.67 10.28
C ALA A 336 17.44 -8.50 9.45
N GLY A 337 16.59 -7.64 8.85
CA GLY A 337 17.00 -6.57 7.93
C GLY A 337 17.51 -5.29 8.59
N ASP A 338 16.95 -4.90 9.74
CA ASP A 338 17.22 -3.58 10.35
C ASP A 338 18.68 -3.42 10.83
N ALA A 339 19.35 -4.54 11.15
CA ALA A 339 20.78 -4.54 11.53
C ALA A 339 21.72 -4.28 10.34
N LYS A 340 21.31 -4.59 9.10
CA LYS A 340 22.15 -4.42 7.89
C LYS A 340 22.17 -2.98 7.38
N ILE A 341 21.11 -2.21 7.61
CA ILE A 341 21.00 -0.80 7.17
C ILE A 341 21.96 0.11 7.95
N ALA A 342 22.18 -0.17 9.24
CA ALA A 342 23.12 0.58 10.08
C ALA A 342 24.58 0.50 9.59
N ALA A 343 24.94 -0.55 8.84
CA ALA A 343 26.30 -0.78 8.35
C ALA A 343 26.65 0.01 7.07
N LEU A 344 25.67 0.70 6.43
CA LEU A 344 25.87 1.45 5.18
C LEU A 344 26.15 2.95 5.41
N THR A 345 26.72 3.31 6.56
CA THR A 345 27.30 4.65 6.79
C THR A 345 28.40 4.90 5.74
N PRO A 346 28.59 6.14 5.24
CA PRO A 346 29.33 6.38 4.01
C PRO A 346 30.73 5.76 4.06
N VAL A 347 31.05 4.94 3.06
CA VAL A 347 32.40 4.40 2.82
C VAL A 347 33.31 5.56 2.44
N LYS A 348 33.76 6.34 3.42
CA LYS A 348 35.02 7.07 3.29
C LYS A 348 36.12 6.03 3.48
N GLN A 349 36.84 5.76 2.38
CA GLN A 349 38.04 4.92 2.28
C GLN A 349 37.78 3.41 2.08
N ARG A 350 37.51 3.00 0.84
CA ARG A 350 38.08 1.75 0.33
C ARG A 350 38.76 2.03 -1.02
N THR A 351 40.08 2.06 -0.98
CA THR A 351 40.95 2.11 -2.15
C THR A 351 41.29 0.67 -2.51
N GLU A 352 40.34 -0.09 -3.05
CA GLU A 352 40.64 -1.43 -3.56
C GLU A 352 40.06 -1.56 -4.96
N THR A 353 40.96 -1.80 -5.91
CA THR A 353 40.69 -1.98 -7.33
C THR A 353 39.84 -3.23 -7.53
N LEU A 354 38.53 -3.06 -7.74
CA LEU A 354 37.64 -4.16 -8.10
C LEU A 354 37.90 -4.54 -9.57
N GLN A 355 38.55 -5.68 -9.79
CA GLN A 355 38.53 -6.38 -11.08
C GLN A 355 37.21 -7.13 -11.20
N PHE A 356 36.42 -6.80 -12.22
CA PHE A 356 35.23 -7.57 -12.61
C PHE A 356 35.66 -8.71 -13.53
N THR A 357 35.33 -9.94 -13.17
CA THR A 357 35.24 -11.07 -14.09
C THR A 357 33.77 -11.34 -14.38
N ILE A 358 33.42 -11.36 -15.66
CA ILE A 358 32.11 -11.79 -16.14
C ILE A 358 32.24 -13.31 -16.32
N ASP A 359 31.50 -14.09 -15.54
CA ASP A 359 31.31 -15.51 -15.84
C ASP A 359 30.24 -15.60 -16.94
N GLU A 360 30.66 -16.01 -18.13
CA GLU A 360 29.80 -16.34 -19.25
C GLU A 360 29.10 -17.67 -18.99
N GLU A 361 27.81 -17.65 -18.65
CA GLU A 361 26.90 -18.75 -18.95
C GLU A 361 25.48 -18.16 -19.08
N PHE A 362 25.05 -18.01 -20.33
CA PHE A 362 23.70 -17.62 -20.76
C PHE A 362 22.82 -18.85 -20.96
#